data_AF-A0A0M3I905-F1
#
_entry.id   AF-A0A0M3I905-F1
#
_cell.length_a   1.000
_cell.length_b   1.000
_cell.length_c   1.000
_cell.angle_alpha   90.00
_cell.angle_beta   90.00
_cell.angle_gamma   90.00
#
_symmetry.space_group_name_H-M   'P 1'
#
loop_
_entity.id
_entity.type
_entity.pdbx_description
1 polymer ?
#
loop_
_entity_poly.entity_id
_entity_poly.type
_entity_poly.pdbx_seq_one_letter_code
_entity_poly.pdbx_strand_id
1 'polypeptide(L)'
;MVPMEKRHIYDQFYTPSLYKAEFDAKPMVLFLGQYSVGKTTMIKYLLGGTEYPGSMIGPEPTTDCFTVIYYSENPGTVMGTSLATDSSLPFQSLNMFGSAFLTRMRGATLPAPVLEYMTLIDTPGILSGQKQRTSRGYDFASVVNYIATKVDMIILLFDTSKLDISDEYKQVIQCLKGNEEKVDMIILLFDTSKLDISDEYKQVIQCLKGNEEKIKIVLNKADQVGAAELIRVRGALMWSLSRILESPEVPKVFIGSFWNDDSEQKDVTHFSFSMQ
;
A
#
# COMPACT_ATOMS: atom_id res chain seq x y z
N MET A 1 15.84 -19.84 32.80
CA MET A 1 15.61 -20.58 31.55
C MET A 1 15.97 -19.63 30.41
N VAL A 2 16.93 -19.95 29.54
CA VAL A 2 17.29 -19.07 28.41
C VAL A 2 16.18 -19.20 27.34
N PRO A 3 15.63 -18.10 26.80
CA PRO A 3 14.62 -18.17 25.73
C PRO A 3 15.08 -19.05 24.58
N MET A 4 14.16 -19.87 24.03
CA MET A 4 14.45 -20.86 22.98
C MET A 4 15.15 -20.25 21.76
N GLU A 5 14.83 -19.01 21.42
CA GLU A 5 15.42 -18.24 20.31
C GLU A 5 16.95 -18.10 20.45
N LYS A 6 17.44 -17.78 21.66
CA LYS A 6 18.88 -17.66 21.95
C LYS A 6 19.59 -19.01 22.01
N ARG A 7 18.86 -20.09 22.32
CA ARG A 7 19.40 -21.45 22.40
C ARG A 7 19.68 -22.05 21.01
N HIS A 8 18.88 -21.66 20.02
CA HIS A 8 19.00 -22.15 18.64
C HIS A 8 19.63 -21.15 17.67
N ILE A 9 20.14 -20.02 18.18
CA ILE A 9 20.78 -18.98 17.36
C ILE A 9 19.83 -18.50 16.25
N TYR A 10 18.53 -18.43 16.57
CA TYR A 10 17.48 -18.16 15.58
C TYR A 10 17.63 -16.76 14.96
N ASP A 11 18.19 -15.82 15.73
CA ASP A 11 18.56 -14.46 15.32
C ASP A 11 19.54 -14.42 14.13
N GLN A 12 20.33 -15.49 13.91
CA GLN A 12 21.27 -15.56 12.78
C GLN A 12 20.66 -16.09 11.48
N PHE A 13 19.47 -16.71 11.54
CA PHE A 13 18.92 -17.43 10.39
C PHE A 13 17.58 -16.88 9.86
N TYR A 14 16.74 -16.24 10.70
CA TYR A 14 15.38 -15.90 10.25
C TYR A 14 14.82 -14.54 10.73
N THR A 15 14.95 -14.17 12.02
CA THR A 15 14.25 -12.98 12.54
C THR A 15 15.03 -12.38 13.72
N PRO A 16 15.26 -11.05 13.78
CA PRO A 16 15.84 -10.41 14.95
C PRO A 16 14.97 -10.65 16.18
N SER A 17 15.62 -10.75 17.35
CA SER A 17 14.94 -10.77 18.64
C SER A 17 13.88 -9.66 18.74
N LEU A 18 12.69 -10.02 19.23
CA LEU A 18 11.61 -9.07 19.48
C LEU A 18 11.99 -8.10 20.59
N TYR A 19 11.73 -6.81 20.37
CA TYR A 19 11.97 -5.76 21.36
C TYR A 19 10.71 -5.49 22.17
N LYS A 20 10.86 -5.10 23.44
CA LYS A 20 9.70 -4.80 24.32
C LYS A 20 8.75 -3.77 23.70
N ALA A 21 9.30 -2.71 23.10
CA ALA A 21 8.52 -1.66 22.44
C ALA A 21 7.65 -2.17 21.28
N GLU A 22 7.97 -3.33 20.68
CA GLU A 22 7.13 -3.96 19.64
C GLU A 22 5.86 -4.58 20.23
N PHE A 23 5.84 -4.96 21.51
CA PHE A 23 4.64 -5.45 22.19
C PHE A 23 3.72 -4.31 22.65
N ASP A 24 4.31 -3.18 23.02
CA ASP A 24 3.60 -1.98 23.49
C ASP A 24 3.19 -1.05 22.32
N ALA A 25 3.50 -1.43 21.08
CA ALA A 25 3.28 -0.63 19.88
C ALA A 25 1.78 -0.43 19.61
N LYS A 26 1.42 0.79 19.18
CA LYS A 26 0.10 1.04 18.59
C LYS A 26 -0.05 0.28 17.27
N PRO A 27 -1.27 -0.07 16.87
CA PRO A 27 -1.52 -0.67 15.56
C PRO A 27 -0.88 0.13 14.42
N MET A 28 -0.23 -0.57 13.48
CA MET A 28 0.48 0.02 12.36
C MET A 28 -0.22 -0.29 11.02
N VAL A 29 -0.34 0.74 10.18
CA VAL A 29 -0.91 0.62 8.83
C VAL A 29 0.13 0.98 7.77
N LEU A 30 0.46 0.03 6.89
CA LEU A 30 1.42 0.18 5.80
C LEU A 30 0.71 0.53 4.49
N PHE A 31 1.13 1.60 3.82
CA PHE A 31 0.60 2.00 2.50
C PHE A 31 1.57 1.60 1.41
N LEU A 32 1.17 0.69 0.52
CA LEU A 32 1.95 0.25 -0.63
C LEU A 32 1.23 0.57 -1.94
N GLY A 33 2.01 0.74 -3.00
CA GLY A 33 1.49 0.97 -4.34
C GLY A 33 2.48 1.70 -5.23
N GLN A 34 2.20 1.68 -6.53
CA GLN A 34 3.06 2.31 -7.54
C GLN A 34 3.17 3.83 -7.38
N TYR A 35 3.99 4.43 -8.22
CA TYR A 35 4.17 5.87 -8.26
C TYR A 35 2.86 6.62 -8.65
N SER A 36 2.58 7.73 -7.97
CA SER A 36 1.40 8.60 -8.16
C SER A 36 0.01 7.98 -7.93
N VAL A 37 -0.11 6.82 -7.29
CA VAL A 37 -1.42 6.19 -6.98
C VAL A 37 -2.19 6.87 -5.83
N GLY A 38 -1.56 7.84 -5.14
CA GLY A 38 -2.20 8.64 -4.09
C GLY A 38 -2.01 8.16 -2.65
N LYS A 39 -0.92 7.44 -2.32
CA LYS A 39 -0.61 7.00 -0.94
C LYS A 39 -0.55 8.17 0.04
N THR A 40 0.35 9.12 -0.21
CA THR A 40 0.52 10.35 0.59
C THR A 40 -0.76 11.18 0.65
N THR A 41 -1.52 11.26 -0.45
CA THR A 41 -2.81 11.95 -0.50
C THR A 41 -3.86 11.28 0.38
N MET A 42 -3.95 9.95 0.35
CA MET A 42 -4.87 9.18 1.20
C MET A 42 -4.49 9.31 2.68
N ILE A 43 -3.20 9.33 3.00
CA ILE A 43 -2.73 9.60 4.36
C ILE A 43 -3.14 11.00 4.81
N LYS A 44 -2.92 12.04 3.98
CA LYS A 44 -3.40 13.40 4.24
C LYS A 44 -4.91 13.43 4.50
N TYR A 45 -5.70 12.69 3.71
CA TYR A 45 -7.14 12.54 3.91
C TYR A 45 -7.46 11.93 5.28
N LEU A 46 -6.77 10.85 5.68
CA LEU A 46 -6.93 10.22 7.00
C LEU A 46 -6.49 11.13 8.17
N LEU A 47 -5.55 12.04 7.93
CA LEU A 47 -5.11 13.07 8.86
C LEU A 47 -6.04 14.31 8.87
N GLY A 48 -7.26 14.18 8.33
CA GLY A 48 -8.25 15.27 8.29
C GLY A 48 -7.84 16.42 7.37
N GLY A 49 -7.06 16.16 6.32
CA GLY A 49 -6.54 17.17 5.40
C GLY A 49 -5.20 17.77 5.79
N THR A 50 -4.65 17.39 6.94
CA THR A 50 -3.38 17.94 7.43
C THR A 50 -2.20 17.24 6.75
N GLU A 51 -1.27 18.03 6.24
CA GLU A 51 0.01 17.51 5.73
C GLU A 51 0.94 17.19 6.89
N TYR A 52 1.55 16.00 6.85
CA TYR A 52 2.57 15.63 7.83
C TYR A 52 3.93 16.19 7.44
N PRO A 53 4.80 16.51 8.41
CA PRO A 53 6.12 17.07 8.12
C PRO A 53 6.93 16.22 7.14
N GLY A 54 7.45 16.87 6.09
CA GLY A 54 8.22 16.22 5.04
C GLY A 54 7.40 15.53 3.96
N SER A 55 6.06 15.50 4.03
CA SER A 55 5.24 15.05 2.91
C SER A 55 5.51 15.91 1.67
N MET A 56 5.81 15.29 0.54
CA MET A 56 5.88 15.97 -0.75
C MET A 56 4.83 15.34 -1.67
N ILE A 57 3.84 16.14 -2.10
CA ILE A 57 2.82 15.72 -3.07
C ILE A 57 3.13 16.44 -4.38
N GLY A 58 3.48 15.70 -5.43
CA GLY A 58 3.78 16.26 -6.74
C GLY A 58 3.81 15.22 -7.86
N PRO A 59 3.74 15.65 -9.13
CA PRO A 59 3.67 14.75 -10.30
C PRO A 59 4.98 13.97 -10.56
N GLU A 60 6.14 14.47 -10.11
CA GLU A 60 7.46 13.81 -10.21
C GLU A 60 7.79 13.02 -8.93
N PRO A 61 8.59 11.93 -8.96
CA PRO A 61 8.98 11.10 -7.80
C PRO A 61 9.24 11.85 -6.49
N THR A 62 8.19 12.07 -5.70
CA THR A 62 8.24 12.98 -4.55
C THR A 62 8.52 12.30 -3.22
N THR A 63 8.10 11.03 -3.06
CA THR A 63 8.37 10.22 -1.86
C THR A 63 9.44 9.19 -2.17
N ASP A 64 10.66 9.45 -1.72
CA ASP A 64 11.84 8.58 -1.87
C ASP A 64 12.21 7.83 -0.57
N CYS A 65 11.55 8.17 0.54
CA CYS A 65 11.81 7.63 1.88
C CYS A 65 10.60 6.90 2.46
N PHE A 66 10.86 5.85 3.24
CA PHE A 66 9.87 5.31 4.18
C PHE A 66 9.60 6.34 5.26
N THR A 67 8.35 6.75 5.41
CA THR A 67 7.96 7.75 6.41
C THR A 67 7.03 7.11 7.43
N VAL A 68 7.50 7.00 8.67
CA VAL A 68 6.70 6.58 9.82
C VAL A 68 6.03 7.81 10.40
N ILE A 69 4.71 7.83 10.40
CA ILE A 69 3.89 8.96 10.82
C ILE A 69 3.21 8.58 12.13
N TYR A 70 3.57 9.27 13.21
CA TYR A 70 3.11 8.94 14.56
C TYR A 70 2.87 10.20 15.39
N TYR A 71 2.13 10.02 16.48
CA TYR A 71 1.68 11.15 17.30
C TYR A 71 2.84 11.81 18.05
N SER A 72 2.83 13.14 18.05
CA SER A 72 3.57 13.98 18.98
C SER A 72 2.89 15.34 19.07
N GLU A 73 2.89 15.95 20.24
CA GLU A 73 2.44 17.33 20.44
C GLU A 73 3.24 18.33 19.60
N ASN A 74 4.50 17.99 19.29
CA ASN A 74 5.39 18.84 18.51
C ASN A 74 5.53 18.29 17.08
N PRO A 75 5.01 19.00 16.06
CA PRO A 75 5.23 18.63 14.68
C PRO A 75 6.71 18.69 14.31
N GLY A 76 7.21 17.67 13.64
CA GLY A 76 8.60 17.63 13.23
C GLY A 76 8.98 16.41 12.41
N THR A 77 10.25 16.36 12.01
CA THR A 77 10.84 15.21 11.35
C THR A 77 11.90 14.58 12.25
N VAL A 78 12.01 13.25 12.20
CA VAL A 78 12.98 12.46 12.96
C VAL A 78 13.78 11.62 11.97
N MET A 79 15.09 11.53 12.15
CA MET A 79 15.92 10.71 11.26
C MET A 79 15.66 9.22 11.49
N GLY A 80 15.72 8.40 10.44
CA GLY A 80 15.55 6.94 10.56
C GLY A 80 16.56 6.28 11.50
N THR A 81 17.79 6.78 11.54
CA THR A 81 18.81 6.34 12.52
C THR A 81 18.35 6.59 13.95
N SER A 82 17.78 7.76 14.24
CA SER A 82 17.25 8.09 15.56
C SER A 82 16.05 7.21 15.94
N LEU A 83 15.14 6.94 14.99
CA LEU A 83 14.03 6.01 15.20
C LEU A 83 14.51 4.60 15.57
N ALA A 84 15.57 4.12 14.90
CA ALA A 84 16.11 2.78 15.12
C ALA A 84 16.97 2.67 16.41
N THR A 85 17.37 3.78 17.01
CA THR A 85 18.07 3.77 18.32
C THR A 85 17.15 4.04 19.50
N ASP A 86 15.96 4.59 19.25
CA ASP A 86 15.01 4.91 20.31
C ASP A 86 14.40 3.63 20.88
N SER A 87 14.73 3.33 22.13
CA SER A 87 14.27 2.12 22.80
C SER A 87 12.75 2.09 23.07
N SER A 88 12.09 3.26 23.03
CA SER A 88 10.66 3.42 23.24
C SER A 88 9.82 3.17 21.99
N LEU A 89 10.45 3.13 20.81
CA LEU A 89 9.79 2.93 19.54
C LEU A 89 10.03 1.51 18.99
N PRO A 90 9.08 0.94 18.23
CA PRO A 90 9.15 -0.42 17.71
C PRO A 90 9.99 -0.54 16.43
N PHE A 91 11.02 0.29 16.26
CA PHE A 91 11.80 0.38 15.00
C PHE A 91 13.27 -0.04 15.15
N GLN A 92 13.69 -0.47 16.34
CA GLN A 92 15.08 -0.88 16.59
C GLN A 92 15.55 -2.04 15.73
N SER A 93 14.65 -2.97 15.44
CA SER A 93 14.94 -4.13 14.62
C SER A 93 15.31 -3.77 13.17
N LEU A 94 14.90 -2.59 12.68
CA LEU A 94 15.22 -2.10 11.34
C LEU A 94 16.72 -1.76 11.15
N ASN A 95 17.52 -1.71 12.23
CA ASN A 95 18.98 -1.61 12.13
C ASN A 95 19.60 -2.73 11.30
N MET A 96 18.95 -3.89 11.19
CA MET A 96 19.43 -5.02 10.38
C MET A 96 19.59 -4.68 8.89
N PHE A 97 18.88 -3.66 8.39
CA PHE A 97 18.98 -3.20 6.99
C PHE A 97 20.12 -2.19 6.75
N GLY A 98 20.81 -1.78 7.82
CA GLY A 98 21.99 -0.92 7.75
C GLY A 98 21.72 0.55 7.41
N SER A 99 22.79 1.34 7.37
CA SER A 99 22.72 2.79 7.19
C SER A 99 22.16 3.23 5.84
N ALA A 100 22.36 2.44 4.78
CA ALA A 100 21.84 2.73 3.45
C ALA A 100 20.30 2.77 3.43
N PHE A 101 19.64 1.91 4.20
CA PHE A 101 18.19 1.96 4.39
C PHE A 101 17.78 3.04 5.38
N LEU A 102 18.45 3.13 6.55
CA LEU A 102 18.06 4.07 7.60
C LEU A 102 18.16 5.55 7.19
N THR A 103 19.02 5.87 6.23
CA THR A 103 19.08 7.22 5.61
C THR A 103 17.93 7.50 4.65
N ARG A 104 17.22 6.46 4.20
CA ARG A 104 16.00 6.48 3.38
C ARG A 104 14.75 6.16 4.21
N MET A 105 14.85 6.29 5.53
CA MET A 105 13.75 6.19 6.48
C MET A 105 13.70 7.46 7.31
N ARG A 106 12.50 7.91 7.67
CA ARG A 106 12.29 9.05 8.56
C ARG A 106 11.02 8.89 9.37
N GLY A 107 10.95 9.61 10.47
CA GLY A 107 9.75 9.85 11.24
C GLY A 107 9.14 11.20 10.87
N ALA A 108 7.83 11.27 10.83
CA ALA A 108 7.07 12.51 10.78
C ALA A 108 6.13 12.52 11.98
N THR A 109 6.20 13.55 12.80
CA THR A 109 5.38 13.68 14.00
C THR A 109 4.42 14.84 13.87
N LEU A 110 3.21 14.70 14.41
CA LEU A 110 2.18 15.75 14.47
C LEU A 110 1.04 15.35 15.43
N PRO A 111 0.32 16.32 16.01
CA PRO A 111 -0.80 16.06 16.91
C PRO A 111 -2.09 15.87 16.10
N ALA A 112 -2.18 14.76 15.37
CA ALA A 112 -3.41 14.38 14.66
C ALA A 112 -4.19 13.35 15.49
N PRO A 113 -5.51 13.52 15.72
CA PRO A 113 -6.31 12.63 16.57
C PRO A 113 -6.21 11.15 16.19
N VAL A 114 -6.17 10.84 14.89
CA VAL A 114 -6.04 9.46 14.40
C VAL A 114 -4.74 8.81 14.89
N LEU A 115 -3.66 9.58 15.03
CA LEU A 115 -2.34 9.08 15.43
C LEU A 115 -2.24 8.78 16.94
N GLU A 116 -3.20 9.25 17.73
CA GLU A 116 -3.32 8.83 19.14
C GLU A 116 -3.62 7.33 19.24
N TYR A 117 -4.20 6.73 18.21
CA TYR A 117 -4.65 5.34 18.21
C TYR A 117 -3.87 4.43 17.25
N MET A 118 -3.19 4.99 16.24
CA MET A 118 -2.44 4.19 15.27
C MET A 118 -1.19 4.92 14.75
N THR A 119 -0.32 4.16 14.10
CA THR A 119 0.84 4.67 13.37
C THR A 119 0.66 4.37 11.89
N LEU A 120 0.94 5.34 11.01
CA LEU A 120 0.85 5.16 9.56
C LEU A 120 2.26 5.07 8.98
N ILE A 121 2.46 4.21 7.98
CA ILE A 121 3.74 4.07 7.28
C ILE A 121 3.51 4.35 5.80
N ASP A 122 3.99 5.50 5.31
CA ASP A 122 4.03 5.80 3.88
C ASP A 122 5.30 5.23 3.27
N THR A 123 5.18 4.51 2.16
CA THR A 123 6.33 3.96 1.45
C THR A 123 6.63 4.73 0.16
N PRO A 124 7.88 4.70 -0.31
CA PRO A 124 8.20 5.10 -1.68
C PRO A 124 7.31 4.39 -2.70
N GLY A 125 6.99 5.07 -3.80
CA GLY A 125 6.27 4.44 -4.91
C GLY A 125 7.07 3.28 -5.50
N ILE A 126 6.41 2.15 -5.75
CA ILE A 126 7.04 0.99 -6.39
C ILE A 126 7.32 1.34 -7.85
N LEU A 127 8.57 1.14 -8.29
CA LEU A 127 9.02 1.57 -9.62
C LEU A 127 8.79 0.43 -10.61
N SER A 128 8.68 0.75 -11.90
CA SER A 128 8.36 -0.22 -12.95
C SER A 128 9.58 -0.64 -13.80
N GLY A 129 10.81 -0.24 -13.44
CA GLY A 129 12.00 -0.48 -14.28
C GLY A 129 13.30 -0.78 -13.54
N GLN A 130 14.13 -1.67 -14.12
CA GLN A 130 15.40 -2.14 -13.54
C GLN A 130 16.41 -1.03 -13.20
N LYS A 131 16.48 0.05 -14.00
CA LYS A 131 17.42 1.17 -13.77
C LYS A 131 17.15 1.95 -12.49
N GLN A 132 15.93 1.91 -11.97
CA GLN A 132 15.59 2.60 -10.72
C GLN A 132 15.72 1.72 -9.48
N ARG A 133 15.78 0.38 -9.64
CA ARG A 133 16.07 -0.57 -8.55
C ARG A 133 17.45 -0.33 -7.95
N THR A 134 18.46 -0.11 -8.80
CA THR A 134 19.84 0.17 -8.37
C THR A 134 20.02 1.56 -7.72
N SER A 135 19.06 2.46 -7.87
CA SER A 135 19.15 3.83 -7.31
C SER A 135 18.87 3.90 -5.81
N ARG A 136 18.21 2.91 -5.20
CA ARG A 136 17.75 2.99 -3.79
C ARG A 136 18.87 2.75 -2.79
N GLY A 137 19.83 1.91 -3.13
CA GLY A 137 20.94 1.52 -2.24
C GLY A 137 20.56 0.52 -1.13
N TYR A 138 19.33 0.00 -1.13
CA TYR A 138 18.85 -1.03 -0.21
C TYR A 138 17.85 -1.96 -0.92
N ASP A 139 17.65 -3.16 -0.38
CA ASP A 139 16.65 -4.11 -0.88
C ASP A 139 15.25 -3.74 -0.37
N PHE A 140 14.48 -3.08 -1.22
CA PHE A 140 13.12 -2.65 -0.89
C PHE A 140 12.17 -3.83 -0.60
N ALA A 141 12.27 -4.93 -1.35
CA ALA A 141 11.36 -6.06 -1.18
C ALA A 141 11.60 -6.72 0.18
N SER A 142 12.87 -6.91 0.57
CA SER A 142 13.23 -7.44 1.89
C SER A 142 12.77 -6.54 3.04
N VAL A 143 12.91 -5.21 2.89
CA VAL A 143 12.40 -4.25 3.88
C VAL A 143 10.88 -4.32 4.01
N VAL A 144 10.14 -4.31 2.89
CA VAL A 144 8.68 -4.38 2.90
C VAL A 144 8.20 -5.71 3.50
N ASN A 145 8.82 -6.83 3.14
CA ASN A 145 8.53 -8.13 3.74
C ASN A 145 8.66 -8.07 5.26
N TYR A 146 9.78 -7.52 5.75
CA TYR A 146 10.02 -7.42 7.18
C TYR A 146 8.99 -6.53 7.89
N ILE A 147 8.74 -5.34 7.36
CA ILE A 147 7.72 -4.43 7.91
C ILE A 147 6.33 -5.07 7.88
N ALA A 148 5.99 -5.83 6.82
CA ALA A 148 4.71 -6.54 6.71
C ALA A 148 4.47 -7.52 7.88
N THR A 149 5.52 -8.13 8.42
CA THR A 149 5.41 -8.99 9.62
C THR A 149 5.06 -8.23 10.90
N LYS A 150 5.35 -6.92 10.94
CA LYS A 150 5.18 -6.07 12.13
C LYS A 150 3.88 -5.27 12.10
N VAL A 151 3.31 -5.01 10.93
CA VAL A 151 2.07 -4.23 10.79
C VAL A 151 0.81 -5.08 10.93
N ASP A 152 -0.27 -4.41 11.27
CA ASP A 152 -1.60 -4.99 11.47
C ASP A 152 -2.46 -4.88 10.21
N MET A 153 -2.18 -3.90 9.35
CA MET A 153 -2.90 -3.69 8.10
C MET A 153 -1.97 -3.22 6.99
N ILE A 154 -2.20 -3.75 5.78
CA ILE A 154 -1.51 -3.35 4.56
C ILE A 154 -2.54 -2.83 3.57
N ILE A 155 -2.46 -1.55 3.24
CA ILE A 155 -3.30 -0.94 2.21
C ILE A 155 -2.53 -0.97 0.88
N LEU A 156 -3.02 -1.77 -0.06
CA LEU A 156 -2.52 -1.83 -1.43
C LEU A 156 -3.31 -0.88 -2.33
N LEU A 157 -2.69 0.20 -2.77
CA LEU A 157 -3.32 1.21 -3.61
C LEU A 157 -3.04 0.97 -5.09
N PHE A 158 -4.11 1.06 -5.87
CA PHE A 158 -4.12 1.00 -7.34
C PHE A 158 -4.83 2.24 -7.89
N ASP A 159 -4.34 2.74 -9.01
CA ASP A 159 -4.92 3.87 -9.74
C ASP A 159 -5.82 3.33 -10.85
N THR A 160 -7.09 3.74 -10.87
CA THR A 160 -8.07 3.29 -11.88
C THR A 160 -7.71 3.70 -13.30
N SER A 161 -6.96 4.79 -13.47
CA SER A 161 -6.57 5.32 -14.79
C SER A 161 -5.35 4.62 -15.41
N LYS A 162 -4.56 3.90 -14.59
CA LYS A 162 -3.27 3.30 -15.01
C LYS A 162 -3.34 1.79 -15.26
N LEU A 163 -4.49 1.17 -15.04
CA LEU A 163 -4.69 -0.25 -15.31
C LEU A 163 -5.09 -0.39 -16.78
N ASP A 164 -4.10 -0.58 -17.65
CA ASP A 164 -4.29 -0.66 -19.11
C ASP A 164 -5.31 -1.75 -19.48
N ILE A 165 -6.44 -1.30 -19.99
CA ILE A 165 -7.42 -2.12 -20.70
C ILE A 165 -7.23 -1.74 -22.17
N SER A 166 -6.85 -2.69 -23.03
CA SER A 166 -6.53 -2.36 -24.43
C SER A 166 -7.71 -1.67 -25.13
N ASP A 167 -7.39 -0.74 -26.04
CA ASP A 167 -8.38 0.07 -26.76
C ASP A 167 -9.38 -0.79 -27.55
N GLU A 168 -8.98 -1.99 -28.00
CA GLU A 168 -9.89 -2.95 -28.64
C GLU A 168 -11.00 -3.44 -27.69
N TYR A 169 -10.71 -3.60 -26.39
CA TYR A 169 -11.73 -3.98 -25.40
C TYR A 169 -12.67 -2.83 -25.03
N LYS A 170 -12.15 -1.59 -25.01
CA LYS A 170 -12.99 -0.40 -24.84
C LYS A 170 -14.01 -0.26 -25.97
N GLN A 171 -13.60 -0.57 -27.21
CA GLN A 171 -14.50 -0.63 -28.38
C GLN A 171 -15.55 -1.74 -28.27
N VAL A 172 -15.20 -2.95 -27.82
CA VAL A 172 -16.17 -4.04 -27.63
C VAL A 172 -17.29 -3.66 -26.67
N ILE A 173 -16.97 -2.95 -25.58
CA ILE A 173 -18.02 -2.43 -24.69
C ILE A 173 -18.80 -1.29 -25.31
N GLN A 174 -18.16 -0.37 -26.03
CA GLN A 174 -18.89 0.70 -26.70
C GLN A 174 -19.93 0.14 -27.67
N CYS A 175 -19.63 -0.99 -28.32
CA CYS A 175 -20.57 -1.73 -29.17
C CYS A 175 -21.70 -2.44 -28.38
N LEU A 176 -21.52 -2.71 -27.07
CA LEU A 176 -22.53 -3.30 -26.20
C LEU A 176 -23.41 -2.25 -25.50
N LYS A 177 -23.00 -0.98 -25.51
CA LYS A 177 -23.74 0.16 -24.95
C LYS A 177 -25.04 0.35 -25.76
N GLY A 178 -26.19 0.17 -25.10
CA GLY A 178 -27.52 0.22 -25.73
C GLY A 178 -28.28 -1.11 -25.78
N ASN A 179 -27.68 -2.22 -25.35
CA ASN A 179 -28.36 -3.52 -25.17
C ASN A 179 -28.40 -3.98 -23.69
N GLU A 180 -28.18 -3.05 -22.75
CA GLU A 180 -27.99 -3.31 -21.31
C GLU A 180 -29.21 -4.00 -20.66
N GLU A 181 -30.39 -3.84 -21.25
CA GLU A 181 -31.67 -4.28 -20.68
C GLU A 181 -32.12 -5.66 -21.21
N LYS A 182 -31.31 -6.32 -22.06
CA LYS A 182 -31.68 -7.59 -22.72
C LYS A 182 -30.71 -8.74 -22.47
N VAL A 183 -29.70 -8.55 -21.61
CA VAL A 183 -28.62 -9.52 -21.43
C VAL A 183 -28.48 -9.90 -19.97
N ASP A 184 -28.98 -11.09 -19.61
CA ASP A 184 -28.98 -11.59 -18.23
C ASP A 184 -27.59 -12.01 -17.72
N MET A 185 -26.64 -12.28 -18.63
CA MET A 185 -25.24 -12.56 -18.27
C MET A 185 -24.30 -12.33 -19.46
N ILE A 186 -23.33 -11.43 -19.30
CA ILE A 186 -22.19 -11.29 -20.22
C ILE A 186 -20.96 -11.84 -19.51
N ILE A 187 -20.46 -12.99 -19.97
CA ILE A 187 -19.16 -13.53 -19.54
C ILE A 187 -18.13 -13.09 -20.57
N LEU A 188 -17.25 -12.18 -20.17
CA LEU A 188 -16.05 -11.85 -20.93
C LEU A 188 -14.89 -12.70 -20.39
N LEU A 189 -14.36 -13.59 -21.22
CA LEU A 189 -13.17 -14.39 -20.92
C LEU A 189 -11.93 -13.65 -21.44
N PHE A 190 -10.90 -13.52 -20.62
CA PHE A 190 -9.68 -12.77 -20.95
C PHE A 190 -8.41 -13.61 -20.88
N ASP A 191 -7.51 -13.33 -21.83
CA ASP A 191 -6.12 -13.79 -21.88
C ASP A 191 -5.27 -13.06 -20.82
N THR A 192 -4.34 -13.80 -20.21
CA THR A 192 -3.62 -13.45 -18.98
C THR A 192 -2.27 -12.77 -19.22
N SER A 193 -1.98 -12.36 -20.45
CA SER A 193 -0.63 -11.98 -20.86
C SER A 193 -0.31 -10.48 -20.73
N LYS A 194 -1.28 -9.59 -20.44
CA LYS A 194 -1.05 -8.13 -20.39
C LYS A 194 -1.87 -7.38 -19.35
N LEU A 195 -1.69 -7.72 -18.08
CA LEU A 195 -2.03 -6.80 -16.98
C LEU A 195 -0.71 -6.28 -16.45
N ASP A 196 -0.40 -5.01 -16.75
CA ASP A 196 0.89 -4.35 -16.49
C ASP A 196 1.11 -4.06 -14.98
N ILE A 197 0.91 -5.06 -14.13
CA ILE A 197 1.58 -5.09 -12.82
C ILE A 197 3.06 -5.38 -13.11
N SER A 198 3.91 -4.37 -12.93
CA SER A 198 5.36 -4.49 -13.11
C SER A 198 5.91 -5.68 -12.30
N ASP A 199 6.97 -6.33 -12.80
CA ASP A 199 7.59 -7.46 -12.08
C ASP A 199 8.07 -7.06 -10.68
N GLU A 200 8.40 -5.79 -10.46
CA GLU A 200 8.74 -5.27 -9.13
C GLU A 200 7.53 -5.26 -8.20
N TYR A 201 6.38 -4.83 -8.71
CA TYR A 201 5.17 -4.82 -7.90
C TYR A 201 4.68 -6.24 -7.62
N LYS A 202 4.82 -7.16 -8.58
CA LYS A 202 4.58 -8.60 -8.36
C LYS A 202 5.49 -9.14 -7.26
N GLN A 203 6.79 -8.86 -7.32
CA GLN A 203 7.75 -9.30 -6.28
C GLN A 203 7.37 -8.77 -4.90
N VAL A 204 7.00 -7.50 -4.79
CA VAL A 204 6.56 -6.91 -3.52
C VAL A 204 5.29 -7.59 -3.00
N ILE A 205 4.30 -7.84 -3.85
CA ILE A 205 3.06 -8.55 -3.45
C ILE A 205 3.37 -10.00 -3.06
N GLN A 206 4.26 -10.69 -3.78
CA GLN A 206 4.71 -12.04 -3.43
C GLN A 206 5.44 -12.09 -2.08
N CYS A 207 6.18 -11.03 -1.73
CA CYS A 207 6.77 -10.88 -0.41
C CYS A 207 5.74 -10.72 0.72
N LEU A 208 4.47 -10.43 0.42
CA LEU A 208 3.40 -10.37 1.42
C LEU A 208 2.76 -11.73 1.69
N LYS A 209 3.27 -12.81 1.08
CA LYS A 209 2.78 -14.17 1.31
C LYS A 209 2.80 -14.51 2.81
N GLY A 210 1.69 -15.06 3.31
CA GLY A 210 1.46 -15.33 4.73
C GLY A 210 0.95 -14.14 5.55
N ASN A 211 0.69 -13.00 4.92
CA ASN A 211 0.04 -11.82 5.54
C ASN A 211 -1.20 -11.36 4.73
N GLU A 212 -1.78 -12.25 3.92
CA GLU A 212 -2.87 -11.94 2.99
C GLU A 212 -4.12 -11.39 3.70
N GLU A 213 -4.39 -11.83 4.93
CA GLU A 213 -5.51 -11.40 5.76
C GLU A 213 -5.45 -9.92 6.16
N LYS A 214 -4.22 -9.39 6.27
CA LYS A 214 -3.94 -7.98 6.59
C LYS A 214 -4.13 -7.06 5.40
N ILE A 215 -4.16 -7.61 4.19
CA ILE A 215 -4.25 -6.85 2.95
C ILE A 215 -5.66 -6.28 2.77
N LYS A 216 -5.73 -4.99 2.45
CA LYS A 216 -6.92 -4.27 2.00
C LYS A 216 -6.58 -3.57 0.69
N ILE A 217 -7.34 -3.87 -0.37
CA ILE A 217 -7.07 -3.33 -1.70
C ILE A 217 -7.90 -2.07 -1.89
N VAL A 218 -7.30 -1.00 -2.39
CA VAL A 218 -7.98 0.26 -2.70
C VAL A 218 -7.78 0.60 -4.17
N LEU A 219 -8.88 0.69 -4.91
CA LEU A 219 -8.95 1.31 -6.23
C LEU A 219 -9.23 2.81 -6.02
N ASN A 220 -8.18 3.60 -6.10
CA ASN A 220 -8.21 5.05 -5.90
C ASN A 220 -8.47 5.78 -7.22
N LYS A 221 -8.92 7.05 -7.12
CA LYS A 221 -9.27 7.92 -8.26
C LYS A 221 -10.45 7.40 -9.08
N ALA A 222 -11.41 6.75 -8.41
CA ALA A 222 -12.59 6.19 -9.05
C ALA A 222 -13.46 7.23 -9.78
N ASP A 223 -13.40 8.49 -9.35
CA ASP A 223 -14.01 9.67 -9.99
C ASP A 223 -13.51 9.94 -11.42
N GLN A 224 -12.31 9.46 -11.78
CA GLN A 224 -11.70 9.72 -13.09
C GLN A 224 -12.20 8.79 -14.20
N VAL A 225 -12.98 7.77 -13.86
CA VAL A 225 -13.44 6.73 -14.80
C VAL A 225 -14.95 6.52 -14.66
N GLY A 226 -15.63 6.20 -15.77
CA GLY A 226 -17.05 5.89 -15.74
C GLY A 226 -17.35 4.54 -15.06
N ALA A 227 -18.58 4.35 -14.57
CA ALA A 227 -19.00 3.13 -13.85
C ALA A 227 -18.69 1.82 -14.61
N ALA A 228 -18.92 1.78 -15.93
CA ALA A 228 -18.64 0.60 -16.75
C ALA A 228 -17.14 0.31 -16.92
N GLU A 229 -16.29 1.34 -16.90
CA GLU A 229 -14.84 1.20 -16.92
C GLU A 229 -14.33 0.75 -15.55
N LEU A 230 -14.89 1.27 -14.47
CA LEU A 230 -14.56 0.89 -13.10
C LEU A 230 -14.80 -0.60 -12.81
N ILE A 231 -15.91 -1.17 -13.30
CA ILE A 231 -16.20 -2.61 -13.18
C ILE A 231 -15.13 -3.45 -13.89
N ARG A 232 -14.69 -3.02 -15.08
CA ARG A 232 -13.61 -3.70 -15.82
C ARG A 232 -12.28 -3.61 -15.10
N VAL A 233 -11.90 -2.41 -14.67
CA VAL A 233 -10.66 -2.15 -13.95
C VAL A 233 -10.58 -3.03 -12.70
N ARG A 234 -11.69 -3.14 -11.96
CA ARG A 234 -11.81 -4.07 -10.82
C ARG A 234 -11.63 -5.53 -11.23
N GLY A 235 -12.32 -5.99 -12.29
CA GLY A 235 -12.20 -7.38 -12.76
C GLY A 235 -10.76 -7.73 -13.19
N ALA A 236 -10.15 -6.85 -13.98
CA ALA A 236 -8.76 -6.93 -14.43
C ALA A 236 -7.77 -6.99 -13.25
N LEU A 237 -7.96 -6.12 -12.25
CA LEU A 237 -7.15 -6.13 -11.04
C LEU A 237 -7.27 -7.46 -10.29
N MET A 238 -8.50 -7.93 -10.06
CA MET A 238 -8.74 -9.17 -9.33
C MET A 238 -8.19 -10.39 -10.05
N TRP A 239 -8.28 -10.43 -11.38
CA TRP A 239 -7.66 -11.49 -12.20
C TRP A 239 -6.14 -11.50 -12.09
N SER A 240 -5.51 -10.32 -12.03
CA SER A 240 -4.06 -10.24 -11.83
C SER A 240 -3.67 -10.72 -10.44
N LEU A 241 -4.40 -10.27 -9.43
CA LEU A 241 -4.12 -10.58 -8.03
C LEU A 241 -4.39 -12.04 -7.70
N SER A 242 -5.38 -12.70 -8.31
CA SER A 242 -5.65 -14.13 -8.07
C SER A 242 -4.53 -15.06 -8.55
N ARG A 243 -3.65 -14.57 -9.42
CA ARG A 243 -2.46 -15.31 -9.87
C ARG A 243 -1.24 -15.09 -8.97
N ILE A 244 -1.29 -14.08 -8.10
CA ILE A 244 -0.16 -13.64 -7.27
C ILE A 244 -0.43 -13.96 -5.80
N LEU A 245 -1.63 -13.65 -5.32
CA LEU A 245 -2.12 -13.99 -3.99
C LEU A 245 -2.58 -15.45 -4.01
N GLU A 246 -1.96 -16.28 -3.18
CA GLU A 246 -2.32 -17.69 -3.03
C GLU A 246 -3.45 -17.90 -2.00
N SER A 247 -4.20 -16.83 -1.66
CA SER A 247 -5.30 -16.90 -0.70
C SER A 247 -6.54 -17.55 -1.32
N PRO A 248 -7.19 -18.48 -0.61
CA PRO A 248 -8.48 -19.03 -1.04
C PRO A 248 -9.62 -18.01 -0.96
N GLU A 249 -9.46 -16.96 -0.15
CA GLU A 249 -10.48 -15.90 0.03
C GLU A 249 -10.24 -14.74 -0.93
N VAL A 250 -11.32 -14.27 -1.56
CA VAL A 250 -11.29 -13.11 -2.45
C VAL A 250 -11.09 -11.85 -1.61
N PRO A 251 -9.96 -11.12 -1.77
CA PRO A 251 -9.71 -9.93 -0.97
C PRO A 251 -10.73 -8.84 -1.30
N LYS A 252 -11.22 -8.16 -0.25
CA LYS A 252 -12.17 -7.06 -0.39
C LYS A 252 -11.48 -5.86 -1.06
N VAL A 253 -12.09 -5.34 -2.11
CA VAL A 253 -11.65 -4.14 -2.84
C VAL A 253 -12.52 -2.95 -2.44
N PHE A 254 -11.88 -1.91 -1.91
CA PHE A 254 -12.50 -0.61 -1.64
C PHE A 254 -12.31 0.28 -2.86
N ILE A 255 -13.35 1.00 -3.24
CA ILE A 255 -13.34 1.85 -4.43
C ILE A 255 -13.74 3.25 -4.00
N GLY A 256 -12.96 4.25 -4.39
CA GLY A 256 -13.26 5.64 -4.08
C GLY A 256 -12.15 6.59 -4.50
N SER A 257 -12.32 7.85 -4.10
CA SER A 257 -11.34 8.90 -4.35
C SER A 257 -11.04 9.59 -3.03
N PHE A 258 -9.85 9.32 -2.49
CA PHE A 258 -9.48 9.70 -1.13
C PHE A 258 -8.61 10.96 -1.14
N TRP A 259 -9.22 12.10 -1.48
CA TRP A 259 -8.59 13.41 -1.53
C TRP A 259 -9.54 14.47 -0.96
N ASN A 260 -8.97 15.50 -0.33
CA ASN A 260 -9.75 16.58 0.27
C ASN A 260 -10.18 17.57 -0.79
N ASP A 261 -11.36 17.34 -1.34
CA ASP A 261 -12.18 18.42 -1.88
C ASP A 261 -13.58 18.27 -1.30
N ASP A 262 -13.93 19.15 -0.35
CA ASP A 262 -15.24 19.21 0.30
C ASP A 262 -16.37 19.58 -0.69
N SER A 263 -16.06 19.75 -1.98
CA SER A 263 -17.00 20.25 -2.99
C SER A 263 -17.69 19.18 -3.84
N GLU A 264 -17.28 17.90 -3.82
CA GLU A 264 -17.90 16.84 -4.64
C GLU A 264 -18.18 15.52 -3.89
N GLN A 265 -18.54 15.57 -2.60
CA GLN A 265 -19.22 14.43 -1.95
C GLN A 265 -20.70 14.34 -2.39
N LYS A 266 -20.93 14.23 -3.69
CA LYS A 266 -22.19 13.77 -4.26
C LYS A 266 -21.87 12.56 -5.15
N ASP A 267 -22.38 11.40 -4.74
CA ASP A 267 -22.56 10.21 -5.58
C ASP A 267 -21.43 9.16 -5.70
N VAL A 268 -20.55 9.02 -4.69
CA VAL A 268 -19.83 7.74 -4.50
C VAL A 268 -20.22 7.10 -3.17
N THR A 269 -21.52 6.84 -3.04
CA THR A 269 -22.09 5.92 -2.05
C THR A 269 -21.41 4.55 -2.16
N HIS A 270 -21.10 3.97 -1.01
CA HIS A 270 -20.63 2.60 -0.83
C HIS A 270 -21.27 1.59 -1.80
N PHE A 271 -20.56 1.22 -2.87
CA PHE A 271 -20.85 -0.02 -3.59
C PHE A 271 -20.18 -1.19 -2.85
N SER A 272 -20.72 -1.53 -1.68
CA SER A 272 -20.52 -2.85 -1.10
C SER A 272 -21.37 -3.86 -1.88
N PHE A 273 -20.80 -4.44 -2.93
CA PHE A 273 -21.36 -5.69 -3.46
C PHE A 273 -20.98 -6.82 -2.51
N SER A 274 -21.83 -7.06 -1.52
CA SER A 274 -21.91 -8.36 -0.87
C SER A 274 -22.65 -9.30 -1.82
N MET A 275 -21.92 -10.21 -2.47
CA MET A 275 -22.56 -11.41 -3.01
C MET A 275 -22.80 -12.34 -1.81
N GLN A 276 -24.08 -12.65 -1.58
CA GLN A 276 -24.50 -13.82 -0.80
C GLN A 276 -24.13 -15.10 -1.54
#